data_AF-A0A7V1SCJ6-F1
#
_entry.id   AF-A0A7V1SCJ6-F1
#
_cell.length_a   1.000
_cell.length_b   1.000
_cell.length_c   1.000
_cell.angle_alpha   90.00
_cell.angle_beta   90.00
_cell.angle_gamma   90.00
#
_symmetry.space_group_name_H-M   'P 1'
#
loop_
_entity.id
_entity.type
_entity.pdbx_description
1 polymer ?
#
loop_
_entity_poly.entity_id
_entity_poly.type
_entity_poly.pdbx_seq_one_letter_code
_entity_poly.pdbx_strand_id
1 'polypeptide(L)'
;MSETGLRFSGVVDHLAVKCSDLNKAVEEYKKLGFTVETLYEDWAMMRDAKGFGIALLPPNSKHPPHIGLRVETQEELEEAARREGRPIKPHRDGTLSFYTKGIDGNIIELIYYPPDFGKKEVSKIS
;
A
#
# COMPACT_ATOMS: atom_id res chain seq x y z
N MET A 1 -20.16 -25.39 -3.03
CA MET A 1 -18.90 -25.41 -3.79
C MET A 1 -17.84 -24.91 -2.82
N SER A 2 -16.92 -25.77 -2.37
CA SER A 2 -15.86 -25.36 -1.45
C SER A 2 -14.95 -24.36 -2.15
N GLU A 3 -14.70 -23.22 -1.51
CA GLU A 3 -13.70 -22.24 -1.95
C GLU A 3 -12.35 -22.95 -2.07
N THR A 4 -11.98 -23.30 -3.29
CA THR A 4 -10.87 -24.20 -3.59
C THR A 4 -9.74 -23.38 -4.18
N GLY A 5 -8.57 -23.40 -3.52
CA GLY A 5 -7.29 -22.92 -4.07
C GLY A 5 -6.95 -21.44 -3.93
N LEU A 6 -7.86 -20.57 -3.45
CA LEU A 6 -7.53 -19.16 -3.22
C LEU A 6 -6.56 -19.00 -2.05
N ARG A 7 -5.40 -18.37 -2.29
CA ARG A 7 -4.44 -18.03 -1.22
C ARG A 7 -5.01 -16.95 -0.30
N PHE A 8 -5.65 -15.95 -0.90
CA PHE A 8 -6.30 -14.80 -0.27
C PHE A 8 -7.15 -14.07 -1.33
N SER A 9 -8.02 -13.17 -0.89
CA SER A 9 -8.79 -12.26 -1.74
C SER A 9 -8.54 -10.82 -1.29
N GLY A 10 -8.56 -9.87 -2.22
CA GLY A 10 -8.37 -8.45 -1.95
C GLY A 10 -8.63 -7.63 -3.22
N VAL A 11 -8.82 -6.33 -3.05
CA VAL A 11 -9.00 -5.38 -4.16
C VAL A 11 -7.65 -4.81 -4.54
N VAL A 12 -7.33 -4.70 -5.83
CA VAL A 12 -6.10 -4.01 -6.25
C VAL A 12 -6.17 -2.56 -5.77
N ASP A 13 -5.23 -2.19 -4.91
CA ASP A 13 -5.21 -0.92 -4.21
C ASP A 13 -4.23 0.05 -4.84
N HIS A 14 -2.98 -0.40 -5.04
CA HIS A 14 -1.93 0.46 -5.57
C HIS A 14 -0.86 -0.31 -6.34
N LEU A 15 -0.09 0.44 -7.13
CA LEU A 15 1.17 -0.02 -7.71
C LEU A 15 2.32 0.80 -7.14
N ALA A 16 3.35 0.12 -6.63
CA ALA A 16 4.57 0.77 -6.18
C ALA A 16 5.61 0.76 -7.30
N VAL A 17 5.97 1.95 -7.78
CA VAL A 17 6.80 2.15 -8.97
C VAL A 17 8.03 2.99 -8.65
N LYS A 18 9.14 2.68 -9.31
CA LYS A 18 10.37 3.46 -9.16
C LYS A 18 10.23 4.82 -9.83
N CYS A 19 10.76 5.86 -9.18
CA CYS A 19 10.98 7.17 -9.78
C CYS A 19 12.42 7.62 -9.52
N SER A 20 12.97 8.47 -10.38
CA SER A 20 14.33 9.01 -10.19
C SER A 20 14.39 10.16 -9.20
N ASP A 21 13.30 10.92 -9.07
CA ASP A 21 13.19 12.14 -8.26
C ASP A 21 11.75 12.21 -7.71
N LEU A 22 11.62 12.09 -6.39
CA LEU A 22 10.31 12.02 -5.73
C LEU A 22 9.49 13.30 -5.92
N ASN A 23 10.10 14.45 -5.71
CA ASN A 23 9.40 15.74 -5.78
C ASN A 23 8.90 16.00 -7.20
N LYS A 24 9.73 15.72 -8.22
CA LYS A 24 9.29 15.83 -9.62
C LYS A 24 8.15 14.86 -9.93
N ALA A 25 8.26 13.60 -9.50
CA ALA A 25 7.22 12.61 -9.77
C ALA A 25 5.88 13.02 -9.13
N VAL A 26 5.88 13.44 -7.86
CA VAL A 26 4.68 13.93 -7.16
C VAL A 26 4.00 15.07 -7.94
N GLU A 27 4.75 16.07 -8.37
CA GLU A 27 4.18 17.20 -9.12
C GLU A 27 3.62 16.79 -10.49
N GLU A 28 4.25 15.84 -11.19
CA GLU A 28 3.70 15.32 -12.44
C GLU A 28 2.41 14.52 -12.21
N TYR A 29 2.34 13.68 -11.18
CA TYR A 29 1.10 12.96 -10.86
C TYR A 29 -0.04 13.90 -10.45
N LYS A 30 0.26 15.00 -9.74
CA LYS A 30 -0.73 16.07 -9.47
C LYS A 30 -1.30 16.66 -10.76
N LYS A 31 -0.45 16.92 -11.77
CA LYS A 31 -0.91 17.42 -13.09
C LYS A 31 -1.79 16.42 -13.83
N LEU A 32 -1.63 15.12 -13.57
CA LEU A 32 -2.50 14.06 -14.07
C LEU A 32 -3.81 13.91 -13.27
N GLY A 33 -4.02 14.73 -12.24
CA GLY A 33 -5.25 14.73 -11.43
C GLY A 33 -5.19 13.84 -10.19
N PHE A 34 -4.02 13.36 -9.80
CA PHE A 34 -3.85 12.63 -8.53
C PHE A 34 -3.75 13.59 -7.35
N THR A 35 -4.20 13.15 -6.18
CA THR A 35 -3.98 13.81 -4.90
C THR A 35 -2.86 13.12 -4.13
N VAL A 36 -2.20 13.83 -3.22
CA VAL A 36 -1.20 13.26 -2.32
C VAL A 36 -1.93 12.73 -1.09
N GLU A 37 -1.87 11.43 -0.85
CA GLU A 37 -2.40 10.80 0.38
C GLU A 37 -1.34 10.77 1.48
N THR A 38 -0.10 10.48 1.12
CA THR A 38 1.02 10.40 2.07
C THR A 38 2.29 10.84 1.39
N LEU A 39 3.13 11.60 2.10
CA LEU A 39 4.41 12.07 1.60
C LEU A 39 5.47 11.95 2.70
N TYR A 40 6.53 11.22 2.40
CA TYR A 40 7.73 11.13 3.21
C TYR A 40 8.98 11.38 2.35
N GLU A 41 10.14 11.43 3.00
CA GLU A 41 11.45 11.66 2.34
C GLU A 41 11.87 10.52 1.39
N ASP A 42 11.35 9.31 1.58
CA ASP A 42 11.77 8.09 0.90
C ASP A 42 10.64 7.36 0.17
N TRP A 43 9.42 7.92 0.16
CA TRP A 43 8.31 7.50 -0.71
C TRP A 43 7.10 8.46 -0.60
N ALA A 44 6.15 8.35 -1.53
CA ALA A 44 4.85 9.01 -1.46
C ALA A 44 3.73 8.10 -1.99
N MET A 45 2.49 8.28 -1.51
CA MET A 45 1.29 7.67 -2.09
C MET A 45 0.47 8.73 -2.81
N MET A 46 0.24 8.51 -4.09
CA MET A 46 -0.64 9.31 -4.94
C MET A 46 -1.97 8.56 -5.15
N ARG A 47 -3.11 9.24 -5.04
CA ARG A 47 -4.43 8.63 -5.26
C ARG A 47 -5.15 9.27 -6.44
N ASP A 48 -5.79 8.46 -7.27
CA ASP A 48 -6.73 8.95 -8.26
C ASP A 48 -8.11 9.23 -7.63
N ALA A 49 -9.04 9.79 -8.41
CA ALA A 49 -10.39 10.11 -7.96
C ALA A 49 -11.25 8.88 -7.58
N LYS A 50 -10.80 7.66 -7.91
CA LYS A 50 -11.47 6.38 -7.59
C LYS A 50 -10.80 5.65 -6.43
N GLY A 51 -9.73 6.21 -5.86
CA GLY A 51 -8.96 5.63 -4.75
C GLY A 51 -7.83 4.69 -5.16
N PHE A 52 -7.58 4.49 -6.46
CA PHE A 52 -6.43 3.70 -6.90
C PHE A 52 -5.13 4.47 -6.65
N GLY A 53 -4.14 3.77 -6.11
CA GLY A 53 -2.89 4.33 -5.64
C GLY A 53 -1.70 4.12 -6.59
N ILE A 54 -0.81 5.09 -6.61
CA ILE A 54 0.56 4.92 -7.10
C ILE A 54 1.52 5.29 -5.97
N ALA A 55 2.24 4.30 -5.45
CA ALA A 55 3.32 4.53 -4.51
C ALA A 55 4.62 4.84 -5.27
N LEU A 56 5.20 6.01 -5.02
CA LEU A 56 6.39 6.51 -5.69
C LEU A 56 7.63 6.19 -4.88
N LEU A 57 8.55 5.44 -5.49
CA LEU A 57 9.75 4.91 -4.83
C LEU A 57 11.01 5.58 -5.40
N PRO A 58 11.57 6.62 -4.76
CA PRO A 58 12.85 7.21 -5.15
C PRO A 58 14.03 6.24 -4.91
N PRO A 59 15.25 6.55 -5.39
CA PRO A 59 16.40 5.66 -5.24
C PRO A 59 16.77 5.31 -3.79
N ASN A 60 16.46 6.19 -2.83
CA ASN A 60 16.66 5.95 -1.40
C ASN A 60 15.51 5.18 -0.72
N SER A 61 14.45 4.82 -1.46
CA SER A 61 13.33 4.07 -0.91
C SER A 61 13.75 2.69 -0.44
N LYS A 62 13.27 2.30 0.74
CA LYS A 62 13.51 0.96 1.31
C LYS A 62 12.47 -0.06 0.86
N HIS A 63 11.43 0.38 0.15
CA HIS A 63 10.38 -0.49 -0.38
C HIS A 63 10.77 -0.97 -1.78
N PRO A 64 10.57 -2.26 -2.11
CA PRO A 64 10.73 -2.74 -3.47
C PRO A 64 9.49 -2.36 -4.32
N PRO A 65 9.58 -2.36 -5.66
CA PRO A 65 8.38 -2.31 -6.50
C PRO A 65 7.46 -3.50 -6.22
N HIS A 66 6.15 -3.25 -6.13
CA HIS A 66 5.16 -4.27 -5.79
C HIS A 66 3.76 -3.87 -6.26
N ILE A 67 2.85 -4.85 -6.20
CA ILE A 67 1.42 -4.67 -6.38
C ILE A 67 0.78 -4.79 -4.99
N GLY A 68 0.05 -3.76 -4.57
CA GLY A 68 -0.70 -3.75 -3.31
C GLY A 68 -2.14 -4.23 -3.52
N LEU A 69 -2.56 -5.21 -2.72
CA LEU A 69 -3.94 -5.66 -2.62
C LEU A 69 -4.48 -5.30 -1.23
N ARG A 70 -5.60 -4.57 -1.19
CA ARG A 70 -6.26 -4.20 0.06
C ARG A 70 -7.26 -5.26 0.50
N VAL A 71 -7.18 -5.63 1.77
CA VAL A 71 -8.22 -6.38 2.49
C VAL A 71 -9.07 -5.42 3.33
N GLU A 72 -10.29 -5.81 3.65
CA GLU A 72 -11.24 -4.94 4.34
C GLU A 72 -11.12 -5.05 5.86
N THR A 73 -10.65 -6.20 6.38
CA THR A 73 -10.48 -6.40 7.83
C THR A 73 -9.08 -6.86 8.23
N GLN A 74 -8.73 -6.62 9.49
CA GLN A 74 -7.47 -7.10 10.05
C GLN A 74 -7.43 -8.63 10.12
N GLU A 75 -8.57 -9.28 10.39
CA GLU A 75 -8.68 -10.74 10.46
C GLU A 75 -8.39 -11.39 9.09
N GLU A 76 -8.82 -10.76 7.99
CA GLU A 76 -8.48 -11.22 6.63
C GLU A 76 -6.98 -11.16 6.38
N LEU A 77 -6.31 -10.08 6.84
CA LEU A 77 -4.86 -9.94 6.75
C LEU A 77 -4.14 -11.03 7.56
N GLU A 78 -4.57 -11.26 8.81
CA GLU A 78 -4.01 -12.26 9.72
C GLU A 78 -4.17 -13.68 9.20
N GLU A 79 -5.34 -14.01 8.65
CA GLU A 79 -5.62 -15.28 8.01
C GLU A 79 -4.67 -15.52 6.83
N ALA A 80 -4.55 -14.53 5.93
CA ALA A 80 -3.69 -14.63 4.75
C ALA A 80 -2.22 -14.75 5.14
N ALA A 81 -1.77 -13.97 6.12
CA ALA A 81 -0.42 -14.01 6.66
C ALA A 81 -0.10 -15.40 7.26
N ARG A 82 -1.04 -15.96 8.03
CA ARG A 82 -0.91 -17.30 8.61
C ARG A 82 -0.83 -18.39 7.54
N ARG A 83 -1.66 -18.33 6.50
CA ARG A 83 -1.63 -19.26 5.35
C ARG A 83 -0.30 -19.21 4.60
N GLU A 84 0.26 -18.00 4.43
CA GLU A 84 1.53 -17.81 3.74
C GLU A 84 2.75 -18.05 4.64
N GLY A 85 2.56 -18.15 5.96
CA GLY A 85 3.64 -18.27 6.95
C GLY A 85 4.53 -17.02 6.99
N ARG A 86 3.94 -15.83 6.83
CA ARG A 86 4.64 -14.55 6.73
C ARG A 86 4.23 -13.61 7.88
N PRO A 87 5.15 -12.79 8.42
CA PRO A 87 4.81 -11.85 9.48
C PRO A 87 4.15 -10.59 8.92
N ILE A 88 3.11 -10.12 9.61
CA ILE A 88 2.55 -8.78 9.41
C ILE A 88 3.50 -7.74 10.01
N LYS A 89 3.66 -6.61 9.32
CA LYS A 89 4.47 -5.48 9.73
C LYS A 89 3.62 -4.20 9.78
N PRO A 90 3.73 -3.40 10.85
CA PRO A 90 3.18 -2.06 10.87
C PRO A 90 4.06 -1.10 10.04
N HIS A 91 3.42 -0.16 9.35
CA HIS A 91 4.08 0.91 8.60
C HIS A 91 4.02 2.25 9.33
N ARG A 92 4.85 3.19 8.88
CA ARG A 92 4.96 4.54 9.46
C ARG A 92 3.69 5.37 9.28
N ASP A 93 2.93 5.10 8.22
CA ASP A 93 1.64 5.75 7.92
C ASP A 93 0.47 5.18 8.74
N GLY A 94 0.72 4.13 9.53
CA GLY A 94 -0.28 3.47 10.37
C GLY A 94 -0.99 2.29 9.70
N THR A 95 -0.66 1.94 8.44
CA THR A 95 -1.17 0.73 7.81
C THR A 95 -0.49 -0.53 8.35
N LEU A 96 -1.14 -1.68 8.16
CA LEU A 96 -0.57 -3.00 8.44
C LEU A 96 -0.46 -3.77 7.13
N SER A 97 0.67 -4.42 6.88
CA SER A 97 0.82 -5.22 5.66
C SER A 97 1.74 -6.43 5.83
N PHE A 98 1.74 -7.32 4.85
CA PHE A 98 2.85 -8.26 4.65
C PHE A 98 3.10 -8.52 3.16
N TYR A 99 4.33 -8.90 2.82
CA TYR A 99 4.66 -9.40 1.50
C TYR A 99 4.37 -10.91 1.41
N THR A 100 3.54 -11.28 0.45
CA THR A 100 3.17 -12.68 0.17
C THR A 100 4.34 -13.45 -0.44
N LYS A 101 4.13 -14.70 -0.86
CA LYS A 101 5.15 -15.43 -1.65
C LYS A 101 5.36 -14.87 -3.07
N GLY A 102 4.53 -13.93 -3.51
CA GLY A 102 4.62 -13.32 -4.84
C GLY A 102 4.07 -14.21 -5.96
N ILE A 103 4.27 -13.75 -7.20
CA ILE A 103 3.91 -14.43 -8.46
C ILE A 103 4.97 -14.08 -9.51
N ASP A 104 5.70 -15.07 -10.03
CA ASP A 104 6.69 -14.90 -11.12
C ASP A 104 7.67 -13.74 -10.91
N GLY A 105 8.21 -13.62 -9.69
CA GLY A 105 9.13 -12.54 -9.31
C GLY A 105 8.46 -11.21 -8.96
N ASN A 106 7.15 -11.06 -9.19
CA ASN A 106 6.39 -9.92 -8.71
C ASN A 106 6.12 -10.05 -7.21
N ILE A 107 6.41 -8.98 -6.48
CA ILE A 107 6.06 -8.85 -5.08
C ILE A 107 4.60 -8.43 -5.00
N ILE A 108 3.81 -9.21 -4.27
CA ILE A 108 2.43 -8.87 -3.93
C ILE A 108 2.39 -8.57 -2.44
N GLU A 109 1.96 -7.37 -2.11
CA GLU A 109 1.65 -6.94 -0.75
C GLU A 109 0.16 -7.12 -0.48
N LEU A 110 -0.19 -7.63 0.69
CA LEU A 110 -1.53 -7.47 1.25
C LEU A 110 -1.49 -6.39 2.32
N ILE A 111 -2.38 -5.42 2.21
CA ILE A 111 -2.42 -4.24 3.08
C ILE A 111 -3.81 -4.07 3.69
N TYR A 112 -3.83 -3.65 4.95
CA TYR A 112 -5.02 -3.27 5.70
C TYR A 112 -4.87 -1.82 6.19
N TYR A 113 -5.93 -1.04 6.01
CA TYR A 113 -6.04 0.33 6.49
C TYR A 113 -6.92 0.34 7.73
N PRO A 114 -6.37 0.62 8.93
CA PRO A 114 -7.18 0.69 10.14
C PRO A 114 -8.28 1.77 10.06
N PRO A 115 -9.37 1.65 10.84
CA PRO A 115 -10.48 2.62 10.79
C PRO A 115 -10.11 4.06 11.16
N ASP A 116 -8.98 4.26 11.84
CA ASP A 116 -8.40 5.56 12.20
C ASP A 116 -7.34 6.08 11.19
N PHE A 117 -7.08 5.34 10.11
CA PHE A 117 -6.17 5.77 9.05
C PHE A 117 -6.59 7.15 8.49
N GLY A 118 -5.62 8.04 8.31
CA GLY A 118 -5.86 9.42 7.85
C GLY A 118 -6.57 10.35 8.85
N LYS A 119 -7.07 9.86 10.00
CA LYS A 119 -7.81 10.70 10.97
C LYS A 119 -6.92 11.40 12.00
N LYS A 120 -5.63 11.08 12.06
CA LYS A 120 -4.68 11.59 13.07
C LYS A 120 -4.24 13.04 12.89
N GLU A 121 -4.56 13.70 11.78
CA GLU A 121 -4.19 15.11 11.55
C GLU A 121 -5.18 16.13 12.17
N VAL A 122 -6.37 15.72 12.61
CA VAL A 122 -7.40 16.67 13.08
C VAL A 122 -7.26 17.02 14.58
N SER A 123 -6.40 16.33 15.34
CA SER A 123 -6.31 16.47 16.81
C SER A 123 -5.15 17.32 17.33
N LYS A 124 -4.46 18.09 16.48
CA LYS A 124 -3.41 19.04 16.89
C LYS A 124 -3.65 20.47 16.39
N ILE A 125 -4.85 21.01 16.59
CA ILE A 125 -5.07 22.46 16.65
C ILE A 125 -6.10 22.72 17.75
N SER A 126 -5.62 22.93 18.96
CA SER A 126 -6.33 23.58 20.07
C SER A 126 -5.34 24.47 20.79
#